data_AF-A0A0B6XYF9-F1
#
_entry.id   AF-A0A0B6XYF9-F1
#
_cell.length_a   1.000
_cell.length_b   1.000
_cell.length_c   1.000
_cell.angle_alpha   90.00
_cell.angle_beta   90.00
_cell.angle_gamma   90.00
#
_symmetry.space_group_name_H-M   'P 1'
#
loop_
_entity.id
_entity.type
_entity.pdbx_description
1 polymer ?
#
loop_
_entity_poly.entity_id
_entity_poly.type
_entity_poly.pdbx_seq_one_letter_code
_entity_poly.pdbx_strand_id
1 'polypeptide(L)'
;LVMVVYNAATLCEENFYSYIGQWLDMLSVSIPGAIVKIVGTHSDLLNSNTDTDKKKSMLVSDVELKPAENSTDPTENEGDISVTDSQPTIIRDVGNHTSSVTANKEIIHDLLQKYLSSKNTKIRDELKSLEHDINKVEKSGHAKMNVNEAALTMMRVREKKLENILQNPLKILPEISFTSASNSLEEILKLTDELEHLAIDKTLFPHAQRHIPGHWKRLMLKLKQRKGYYLYWDDVEHIAEWFNIKDEELREFIKHLHDTADVIWFREDPALCQIVFHKPKM
;
A
#
# COMPACT_ATOMS: atom_id res chain seq x y z
N LEU A 1 6.15 -6.12 -3.03
CA LEU A 1 5.66 -5.55 -1.76
C LEU A 1 5.93 -4.05 -1.79
N VAL A 2 4.96 -3.22 -1.40
CA VAL A 2 5.14 -1.78 -1.24
C VAL A 2 4.90 -1.41 0.22
N MET A 3 5.76 -0.58 0.80
CA MET A 3 5.55 -0.06 2.15
C MET A 3 5.04 1.36 2.07
N VAL A 4 3.91 1.64 2.74
CA VAL A 4 3.41 3.00 2.95
C VAL A 4 3.76 3.38 4.38
N VAL A 5 4.68 4.32 4.49
CA VAL A 5 5.23 4.78 5.77
C VAL A 5 4.61 6.13 6.11
N TYR A 6 4.09 6.27 7.34
CA TYR A 6 3.46 7.50 7.81
C TYR A 6 3.92 7.84 9.23
N ASN A 7 3.69 9.08 9.67
CA ASN A 7 3.96 9.49 11.05
C ASN A 7 2.76 9.13 11.94
N ALA A 8 2.95 8.20 12.87
CA ALA A 8 1.89 7.72 13.76
C ALA A 8 1.47 8.77 14.80
N ALA A 9 2.41 9.60 15.26
CA ALA A 9 2.15 10.61 16.28
C ALA A 9 1.16 11.70 15.82
N THR A 10 1.18 12.01 14.52
CA THR A 10 0.38 13.09 13.93
C THR A 10 -0.87 12.61 13.21
N LEU A 11 -1.10 11.31 13.09
CA LEU A 11 -2.22 10.79 12.32
C LEU A 11 -3.57 11.03 13.04
N CYS A 12 -4.55 11.51 12.29
CA CYS A 12 -5.97 11.61 12.65
C CYS A 12 -6.84 11.33 11.41
N GLU A 13 -8.16 11.21 11.60
CA GLU A 13 -9.09 10.95 10.49
C GLU A 13 -9.02 12.01 9.39
N GLU A 14 -8.85 13.28 9.77
CA GLU A 14 -8.84 14.44 8.85
C GLU A 14 -7.64 14.42 7.88
N ASN A 15 -6.48 13.94 8.34
CA ASN A 15 -5.26 13.92 7.55
C ASN A 15 -4.91 12.54 6.96
N PHE A 16 -5.73 11.52 7.23
CA PHE A 16 -5.56 10.17 6.72
C PHE A 16 -5.34 10.14 5.21
N TYR A 17 -6.11 10.91 4.45
CA TYR A 17 -5.99 10.93 3.00
C TYR A 17 -4.63 11.43 2.53
N SER A 18 -4.09 12.47 3.17
CA SER A 18 -2.78 13.04 2.83
C SER A 18 -1.63 12.10 3.17
N TYR A 19 -1.73 11.32 4.24
CA TYR A 19 -0.66 10.43 4.68
C TYR A 19 -0.71 9.05 4.02
N ILE A 20 -1.90 8.51 3.78
CA ILE A 20 -2.09 7.12 3.35
C ILE A 20 -2.96 7.06 2.10
N GLY A 21 -4.13 7.70 2.11
CA GLY A 21 -5.13 7.57 1.04
C GLY A 21 -4.61 7.90 -0.37
N GLN A 22 -3.90 9.01 -0.53
CA GLN A 22 -3.33 9.43 -1.81
C GLN A 22 -2.37 8.39 -2.40
N TRP A 23 -1.56 7.75 -1.54
CA TRP A 23 -0.64 6.69 -1.97
C TRP A 23 -1.40 5.43 -2.39
N LEU A 24 -2.47 5.07 -1.68
CA LEU A 24 -3.34 3.95 -2.07
C LEU A 24 -4.07 4.23 -3.40
N ASP A 25 -4.47 5.47 -3.67
CA ASP A 25 -4.97 5.89 -4.98
C ASP A 25 -3.94 5.67 -6.08
N MET A 26 -2.76 6.25 -5.91
CA MET A 26 -1.67 6.11 -6.87
C MET A 26 -1.31 4.64 -7.14
N LEU A 27 -1.17 3.83 -6.09
CA LEU A 27 -0.82 2.42 -6.19
C LEU A 27 -1.91 1.61 -6.89
N SER A 28 -3.18 1.84 -6.58
CA SER A 28 -4.27 1.11 -7.21
C SER A 28 -4.33 1.31 -8.72
N VAL A 29 -3.94 2.50 -9.18
CA VAL A 29 -3.97 2.87 -10.59
C VAL A 29 -2.71 2.42 -11.32
N SER A 30 -1.56 2.50 -10.67
CA SER A 30 -0.26 2.27 -11.28
C SER A 30 0.19 0.81 -11.18
N ILE A 31 -0.19 0.12 -10.10
CA ILE A 31 0.21 -1.26 -9.81
C ILE A 31 -1.01 -2.02 -9.24
N PRO A 32 -2.02 -2.34 -10.06
CA PRO A 32 -3.15 -3.16 -9.63
C PRO A 32 -2.68 -4.48 -9.01
N GLY A 33 -3.34 -4.92 -7.95
CA GLY A 33 -2.98 -6.14 -7.22
C GLY A 33 -1.76 -6.02 -6.30
N ALA A 34 -1.16 -4.82 -6.18
CA ALA A 34 -0.01 -4.61 -5.31
C ALA A 34 -0.32 -4.99 -3.85
N ILE A 35 0.66 -5.63 -3.22
CA ILE A 35 0.62 -5.95 -1.79
C ILE A 35 1.23 -4.77 -1.03
N VAL A 36 0.47 -4.22 -0.09
CA VAL A 36 0.82 -3.02 0.66
C VAL A 36 0.96 -3.33 2.15
N LYS A 37 2.10 -2.99 2.74
CA LYS A 37 2.32 -3.00 4.19
C LYS A 37 2.24 -1.56 4.71
N ILE A 38 1.41 -1.33 5.72
CA ILE A 38 1.28 -0.02 6.38
C ILE A 38 2.24 0.01 7.57
N VAL A 39 3.08 1.03 7.65
CA VAL A 39 4.09 1.19 8.70
C VAL A 39 3.98 2.56 9.35
N GLY A 40 3.66 2.59 10.63
CA GLY A 40 3.69 3.80 11.45
C GLY A 40 5.08 4.08 11.99
N THR A 41 5.54 5.31 11.90
CA THR A 41 6.80 5.77 12.49
C THR A 41 6.52 6.65 13.71
N HIS A 42 7.55 6.89 14.52
CA HIS A 42 7.46 7.73 15.73
C HIS A 42 6.48 7.16 16.77
N SER A 43 6.47 5.83 16.94
CA SER A 43 5.66 5.14 17.95
C SER A 43 5.94 5.64 19.38
N ASP A 44 7.18 6.02 19.65
CA ASP A 44 7.63 6.60 20.92
C ASP A 44 6.91 7.91 21.28
N LEU A 45 6.44 8.66 20.28
CA LEU A 45 5.73 9.93 20.47
C LEU A 45 4.21 9.77 20.63
N LEU A 46 3.68 8.54 20.58
CA LEU A 46 2.24 8.27 20.72
C LEU A 46 1.71 8.54 22.14
N ASN A 47 2.58 8.61 23.14
CA ASN A 47 2.20 8.82 24.55
C ASN A 47 2.38 10.27 25.01
N SER A 48 3.17 11.09 24.31
CA SER A 48 3.39 12.49 24.68
C SER A 48 2.22 13.39 24.30
N ASN A 49 1.32 12.92 23.44
CA ASN A 49 0.07 13.60 23.10
C ASN A 49 -1.03 13.14 24.07
N THR A 50 -1.01 13.63 25.31
CA THR A 50 -2.14 13.58 26.26
C THR A 50 -3.29 14.47 25.77
N ASP A 51 -3.81 14.18 24.59
CA ASP A 51 -5.03 14.75 23.99
C ASP A 51 -5.99 13.60 23.61
N THR A 52 -5.88 12.47 24.33
CA THR A 52 -6.71 11.28 24.15
C THR A 52 -8.21 11.51 24.41
N ASP A 53 -8.56 12.63 25.04
CA ASP A 53 -9.97 13.00 25.26
C ASP A 53 -10.65 13.61 24.02
N LYS A 54 -9.88 14.12 23.04
CA LYS A 54 -10.46 14.63 21.77
C LYS A 54 -10.66 13.55 20.71
N LYS A 55 -9.80 12.52 20.66
CA LYS A 55 -9.91 11.43 19.65
C LYS A 55 -11.12 10.51 19.87
N LYS A 56 -11.66 10.43 21.09
CA LYS A 56 -12.83 9.58 21.41
C LYS A 56 -14.16 10.35 21.47
N SER A 57 -14.10 11.67 21.63
CA SER A 57 -15.28 12.54 21.80
C SER A 57 -16.14 12.72 20.54
N MET A 58 -15.64 12.39 19.34
CA MET A 58 -16.37 12.69 18.10
C MET A 58 -17.33 11.58 17.63
N LEU A 59 -17.35 10.43 18.32
CA LEU A 59 -18.20 9.28 17.97
C LEU A 59 -19.37 9.01 18.94
N VAL A 60 -19.52 9.80 20.01
CA VAL A 60 -20.66 9.67 20.93
C VAL A 60 -21.15 11.05 21.36
N SER A 61 -22.12 11.61 20.66
CA SER A 61 -23.13 12.51 21.24
C SER A 61 -24.24 12.82 20.25
N ASP A 62 -25.27 11.97 20.26
CA ASP A 62 -26.66 12.33 19.95
C ASP A 62 -27.53 11.66 21.02
N VAL A 63 -27.58 12.21 22.24
CA VAL A 63 -28.77 12.17 23.11
C VAL A 63 -28.75 13.40 24.03
N GLU A 64 -29.90 14.06 24.05
CA GLU A 64 -30.24 15.37 24.59
C GLU A 64 -30.43 15.37 26.12
N LEU A 65 -29.86 16.42 26.75
CA LEU A 65 -30.25 17.18 27.96
C LEU A 65 -31.27 16.60 28.97
N LYS A 66 -30.88 16.60 30.27
CA LYS A 66 -31.36 17.59 31.28
C LYS A 66 -30.66 17.49 32.66
N PRO A 67 -30.68 18.58 33.48
CA PRO A 67 -29.83 18.76 34.67
C PRO A 67 -30.59 18.81 36.02
N ALA A 68 -29.87 18.59 37.13
CA ALA A 68 -30.11 19.13 38.50
C ALA A 68 -28.91 18.70 39.38
N GLU A 69 -28.04 19.61 39.84
CA GLU A 69 -28.09 20.43 41.07
C GLU A 69 -27.72 19.72 42.39
N ASN A 70 -26.91 20.45 43.19
CA ASN A 70 -26.56 20.34 44.62
C ASN A 70 -25.33 19.49 44.99
N SER A 71 -24.20 20.15 45.29
CA SER A 71 -23.74 20.59 46.64
C SER A 71 -23.48 19.39 47.57
N THR A 72 -22.29 19.22 48.15
CA THR A 72 -21.84 19.92 49.37
C THR A 72 -20.37 19.53 49.66
N ASP A 73 -19.61 20.50 50.14
CA ASP A 73 -18.25 20.47 50.71
C ASP A 73 -18.25 19.80 52.12
N PRO A 74 -17.19 19.91 52.96
CA PRO A 74 -15.79 19.44 52.89
C PRO A 74 -15.48 18.44 54.03
N THR A 75 -14.27 17.86 54.09
CA THR A 75 -13.57 17.77 55.38
C THR A 75 -12.05 17.61 55.21
N GLU A 76 -11.38 18.49 55.93
CA GLU A 76 -9.96 18.61 56.18
C GLU A 76 -9.38 17.37 56.86
N ASN A 77 -8.11 17.05 56.57
CA ASN A 77 -7.21 16.63 57.65
C ASN A 77 -5.76 16.92 57.25
N GLU A 78 -5.19 17.94 57.87
CA GLU A 78 -3.75 18.18 57.91
C GLU A 78 -3.10 17.19 58.89
N GLY A 79 -2.01 16.57 58.45
CA GLY A 79 -1.18 15.69 59.24
C GLY A 79 0.25 15.79 58.73
N ASP A 80 1.06 16.51 59.50
CA ASP A 80 2.45 16.86 59.23
C ASP A 80 3.42 15.69 59.54
N ILE A 81 4.70 15.90 59.18
CA ILE A 81 5.94 15.25 59.70
C ILE A 81 6.73 14.24 58.80
N SER A 82 7.87 14.78 58.35
CA SER A 82 9.25 14.25 58.22
C SER A 82 9.72 13.24 57.16
N VAL A 83 10.59 13.75 56.27
CA VAL A 83 11.98 13.33 55.96
C VAL A 83 12.32 11.83 56.03
N THR A 84 12.59 11.22 54.87
CA THR A 84 13.80 10.40 54.64
C THR A 84 14.17 10.31 53.14
N ASP A 85 15.48 10.25 52.93
CA ASP A 85 16.27 10.08 51.71
C ASP A 85 15.75 8.99 50.76
N SER A 86 15.71 9.24 49.44
CA SER A 86 15.56 8.20 48.41
C SER A 86 16.07 8.65 47.04
N GLN A 87 17.01 7.86 46.51
CA GLN A 87 17.55 7.92 45.15
C GLN A 87 16.46 7.98 44.06
N PRO A 88 16.74 8.58 42.88
CA PRO A 88 15.79 8.62 41.78
C PRO A 88 15.66 7.22 41.16
N THR A 89 14.59 6.52 41.50
CA THR A 89 14.17 5.31 40.78
C THR A 89 13.51 5.76 39.49
N ILE A 90 14.18 5.51 38.36
CA ILE A 90 13.58 5.62 37.02
C ILE A 90 12.51 4.54 36.94
N ILE A 91 11.25 4.92 37.19
CA ILE A 91 10.09 4.08 36.94
C ILE A 91 9.94 3.98 35.42
N ARG A 92 10.22 2.79 34.88
CA ARG A 92 10.00 2.46 33.47
C ARG A 92 8.49 2.35 33.21
N ASP A 93 7.95 3.32 32.48
CA ASP A 93 6.56 3.40 32.05
C ASP A 93 6.29 2.48 30.83
N VAL A 94 6.46 1.16 31.01
CA VAL A 94 6.28 0.15 29.94
C VAL A 94 4.79 -0.17 29.71
N GLY A 95 3.92 0.14 30.68
CA GLY A 95 2.49 -0.15 30.62
C GLY A 95 1.68 0.76 29.69
N ASN A 96 2.08 2.02 29.52
CA ASN A 96 1.31 3.01 28.75
C ASN A 96 1.61 2.99 27.24
N HIS A 97 2.82 2.57 26.83
CA HIS A 97 3.20 2.57 25.42
C HIS A 97 2.45 1.51 24.59
N THR A 98 2.25 0.32 25.16
CA THR A 98 1.59 -0.79 24.45
C THR A 98 0.10 -0.54 24.23
N SER A 99 -0.57 0.17 25.14
CA SER A 99 -1.99 0.50 25.01
C SER A 99 -2.25 1.58 23.94
N SER A 100 -1.42 2.62 23.88
CA SER A 100 -1.54 3.68 22.86
C SER A 100 -1.27 3.19 21.44
N VAL A 101 -0.26 2.32 21.25
CA VAL A 101 0.03 1.68 19.96
C VAL A 101 -1.15 0.79 19.51
N THR A 102 -1.76 0.05 20.43
CA THR A 102 -2.91 -0.81 20.13
C THR A 102 -4.13 0.01 19.69
N ALA A 103 -4.44 1.11 20.39
CA ALA A 103 -5.53 2.00 20.01
C ALA A 103 -5.31 2.65 18.62
N ASN A 104 -4.10 3.09 18.32
CA ASN A 104 -3.80 3.64 16.98
C ASN A 104 -3.89 2.57 15.88
N LYS A 105 -3.51 1.33 16.17
CA LYS A 105 -3.68 0.21 15.23
C LYS A 105 -5.15 0.01 14.84
N GLU A 106 -6.06 0.06 15.82
CA GLU A 106 -7.50 -0.07 15.58
C GLU A 106 -8.07 1.10 14.76
N ILE A 107 -7.72 2.34 15.11
CA ILE A 107 -8.16 3.54 14.38
C ILE A 107 -7.77 3.44 12.91
N ILE A 108 -6.52 3.08 12.63
CA ILE A 108 -6.02 3.02 11.25
C ILE A 108 -6.66 1.91 10.48
N HIS A 109 -6.87 0.75 11.13
CA HIS A 109 -7.57 -0.36 10.51
C HIS A 109 -9.00 0.04 10.10
N ASP A 110 -9.74 0.73 10.97
CA ASP A 110 -11.09 1.23 10.65
C ASP A 110 -11.06 2.25 9.49
N LEU A 111 -10.17 3.24 9.55
CA LEU A 111 -10.00 4.24 8.49
C LEU A 111 -9.65 3.60 7.14
N LEU A 112 -8.76 2.61 7.12
CA LEU A 112 -8.41 1.85 5.92
C LEU A 112 -9.62 1.09 5.36
N GLN A 113 -10.37 0.39 6.21
CA GLN A 113 -11.55 -0.37 5.78
C GLN A 113 -12.63 0.55 5.22
N LYS A 114 -12.93 1.66 5.90
CA LYS A 114 -13.88 2.68 5.47
C LYS A 114 -13.45 3.28 4.13
N TYR A 115 -12.18 3.64 3.98
CA TYR A 115 -11.63 4.22 2.76
C TYR A 115 -11.69 3.25 1.57
N LEU A 116 -11.22 2.01 1.73
CA LEU A 116 -11.24 1.00 0.67
C LEU A 116 -12.66 0.67 0.23
N SER A 117 -13.59 0.54 1.17
CA SER A 117 -15.01 0.27 0.88
C SER A 117 -15.65 1.42 0.12
N SER A 118 -15.45 2.66 0.59
CA SER A 118 -15.96 3.85 -0.10
C SER A 118 -15.42 3.97 -1.52
N LYS A 119 -14.11 3.73 -1.71
CA LYS A 119 -13.46 3.78 -3.01
C LYS A 119 -13.97 2.71 -3.96
N ASN A 120 -14.11 1.46 -3.51
CA ASN A 120 -14.65 0.38 -4.33
C ASN A 120 -16.09 0.68 -4.78
N THR A 121 -16.91 1.26 -3.91
CA THR A 121 -18.27 1.69 -4.27
C THR A 121 -18.23 2.78 -5.34
N LYS A 122 -17.41 3.82 -5.17
CA LYS A 122 -17.25 4.89 -6.17
C LYS A 122 -16.81 4.38 -7.54
N ILE A 123 -15.84 3.46 -7.58
CA ILE A 123 -15.37 2.87 -8.84
C ILE A 123 -16.48 2.06 -9.52
N ARG A 124 -17.26 1.28 -8.75
CA ARG A 124 -18.40 0.53 -9.30
C ARG A 124 -19.51 1.44 -9.83
N ASP A 125 -19.79 2.54 -9.14
CA ASP A 125 -20.82 3.49 -9.57
C ASP A 125 -20.38 4.25 -10.82
N GLU A 126 -19.10 4.65 -10.91
CA GLU A 126 -18.52 5.24 -12.11
C GLU A 126 -18.57 4.27 -13.30
N LEU A 127 -18.24 2.99 -13.07
CA LEU A 127 -18.28 1.97 -14.11
C LEU A 127 -19.70 1.79 -14.67
N LYS A 128 -20.73 1.71 -13.80
CA LYS A 128 -22.13 1.67 -14.23
C LYS A 128 -22.55 2.90 -15.03
N SER A 129 -22.12 4.10 -14.61
CA SER A 129 -22.39 5.34 -15.35
C SER A 129 -21.76 5.30 -16.73
N LEU A 130 -20.51 4.84 -16.81
CA LEU A 130 -19.75 4.76 -18.06
C LEU A 130 -20.35 3.73 -19.03
N GLU A 131 -20.74 2.56 -18.54
CA GLU A 131 -21.46 1.53 -19.30
C GLU A 131 -22.78 2.09 -19.88
N HIS A 132 -23.53 2.87 -19.09
CA HIS A 132 -24.76 3.51 -19.54
C HIS A 132 -24.48 4.51 -20.69
N ASP A 133 -23.44 5.34 -20.54
CA ASP A 133 -23.06 6.34 -21.53
C ASP A 133 -22.56 5.70 -22.84
N ILE A 134 -21.74 4.65 -22.76
CA ILE A 134 -21.26 3.88 -23.93
C ILE A 134 -22.47 3.32 -24.70
N ASN A 135 -23.38 2.63 -24.01
CA ASN A 135 -24.59 2.07 -24.61
C ASN A 135 -25.49 3.13 -25.28
N LYS A 136 -25.58 4.33 -24.69
CA LYS A 136 -26.34 5.45 -25.25
C LYS A 136 -25.71 6.02 -26.53
N VAL A 137 -24.38 6.16 -26.54
CA VAL A 137 -23.63 6.63 -27.71
C VAL A 137 -23.71 5.62 -28.86
N GLU A 138 -23.62 4.32 -28.56
CA GLU A 138 -23.77 3.26 -29.56
C GLU A 138 -25.16 3.26 -30.21
N LYS A 139 -26.24 3.41 -29.42
CA LYS A 139 -27.62 3.46 -29.93
C LYS A 139 -27.95 4.71 -30.73
N SER A 140 -27.23 5.82 -30.51
CA SER A 140 -27.44 7.10 -31.21
C SER A 140 -26.50 7.32 -32.40
N GLY A 141 -25.54 6.41 -32.62
CA GLY A 141 -24.38 6.57 -33.51
C GLY A 141 -24.61 6.48 -35.02
N HIS A 142 -25.83 6.28 -35.52
CA HIS A 142 -26.06 6.19 -36.99
C HIS A 142 -25.92 7.50 -37.77
N ALA A 143 -25.67 8.66 -37.14
CA ALA A 143 -25.72 9.96 -37.83
C ALA A 143 -24.45 10.84 -37.78
N LYS A 144 -23.42 10.57 -36.96
CA LYS A 144 -22.19 11.40 -36.86
C LYS A 144 -20.95 10.56 -36.48
N MET A 145 -20.26 10.01 -37.49
CA MET A 145 -19.30 8.91 -37.29
C MET A 145 -17.91 9.29 -36.74
N ASN A 146 -17.37 10.50 -36.94
CA ASN A 146 -15.92 10.69 -36.72
C ASN A 146 -15.52 11.23 -35.32
N VAL A 147 -16.25 12.20 -34.76
CA VAL A 147 -15.94 12.76 -33.41
C VAL A 147 -16.39 11.81 -32.28
N ASN A 148 -17.40 10.98 -32.54
CA ASN A 148 -17.91 10.03 -31.56
C ASN A 148 -17.01 8.80 -31.40
N GLU A 149 -16.25 8.42 -32.43
CA GLU A 149 -15.42 7.22 -32.40
C GLU A 149 -14.23 7.37 -31.44
N ALA A 150 -13.49 8.48 -31.51
CA ALA A 150 -12.38 8.73 -30.59
C ALA A 150 -12.84 8.84 -29.13
N ALA A 151 -13.98 9.51 -28.89
CA ALA A 151 -14.58 9.63 -27.56
C ALA A 151 -15.00 8.26 -27.00
N LEU A 152 -15.61 7.42 -27.84
CA LEU A 152 -16.05 6.09 -27.48
C LEU A 152 -14.86 5.13 -27.24
N THR A 153 -13.79 5.24 -28.02
CA THR A 153 -12.52 4.52 -27.73
C THR A 153 -11.95 4.94 -26.38
N MET A 154 -11.93 6.24 -26.07
CA MET A 154 -11.44 6.73 -24.77
C MET A 154 -12.30 6.24 -23.60
N MET A 155 -13.63 6.19 -23.78
CA MET A 155 -14.54 5.62 -22.77
C MET A 155 -14.23 4.14 -22.54
N ARG A 156 -14.10 3.32 -23.58
CA ARG A 156 -13.76 1.89 -23.42
C ARG A 156 -12.39 1.67 -22.78
N VAL A 157 -11.41 2.51 -23.09
CA VAL A 157 -10.10 2.46 -22.41
C VAL A 157 -10.24 2.73 -20.92
N ARG A 158 -11.06 3.72 -20.53
CA ARG A 158 -11.34 4.03 -19.13
C ARG A 158 -12.12 2.91 -18.44
N GLU A 159 -13.13 2.35 -19.10
CA GLU A 159 -13.93 1.20 -18.62
C GLU A 159 -13.03 0.03 -18.24
N LYS A 160 -12.22 -0.43 -19.20
CA LYS A 160 -11.28 -1.52 -19.02
C LYS A 160 -10.28 -1.25 -17.90
N LYS A 161 -9.87 0.02 -17.74
CA LYS A 161 -8.97 0.42 -16.63
C LYS A 161 -9.66 0.30 -15.27
N LEU A 162 -10.91 0.74 -15.14
CA LEU A 162 -11.67 0.62 -13.88
C LEU A 162 -11.99 -0.84 -13.55
N GLU A 163 -12.35 -1.64 -14.56
CA GLU A 163 -12.54 -3.08 -14.42
C GLU A 163 -11.27 -3.76 -13.91
N ASN A 164 -10.11 -3.41 -14.47
CA ASN A 164 -8.83 -3.97 -14.04
C ASN A 164 -8.54 -3.64 -12.57
N ILE A 165 -8.80 -2.41 -12.12
CA ILE A 165 -8.63 -2.02 -10.71
C ILE A 165 -9.53 -2.84 -9.78
N LEU A 166 -10.77 -3.14 -10.20
CA LEU A 166 -11.71 -3.96 -9.43
C LEU A 166 -11.35 -5.46 -9.43
N GLN A 167 -10.83 -5.98 -10.54
CA GLN A 167 -10.38 -7.37 -10.65
C GLN A 167 -9.10 -7.62 -9.86
N ASN A 168 -8.23 -6.60 -9.80
CA ASN A 168 -6.94 -6.66 -9.13
C ASN A 168 -6.87 -5.58 -8.02
N PRO A 169 -7.65 -5.70 -6.94
CA PRO A 169 -7.63 -4.72 -5.85
C PRO A 169 -6.29 -4.78 -5.10
N LEU A 170 -5.94 -3.68 -4.45
CA LEU A 170 -4.80 -3.64 -3.53
C LEU A 170 -5.00 -4.65 -2.39
N LYS A 171 -3.93 -5.38 -2.06
CA LYS A 171 -3.89 -6.34 -0.95
C LYS A 171 -3.16 -5.69 0.21
N ILE A 172 -3.91 -5.04 1.11
CA ILE A 172 -3.33 -4.46 2.31
C ILE A 172 -3.12 -5.57 3.36
N LEU A 173 -1.90 -5.69 3.87
CA LEU A 173 -1.60 -6.64 4.94
C LEU A 173 -2.30 -6.18 6.23
N PRO A 174 -3.01 -7.09 6.92
CA PRO A 174 -3.85 -6.74 8.07
C PRO A 174 -3.02 -6.23 9.25
N GLU A 175 -1.79 -6.72 9.39
CA GLU A 175 -0.88 -6.29 10.44
C GLU A 175 -0.22 -4.97 10.08
N ILE A 176 -0.56 -3.92 10.83
CA ILE A 176 0.16 -2.64 10.84
C ILE A 176 1.34 -2.76 11.81
N SER A 177 2.53 -2.40 11.33
CA SER A 177 3.74 -2.34 12.17
C SER A 177 4.01 -0.91 12.60
N PHE A 178 4.54 -0.75 13.79
CA PHE A 178 4.94 0.55 14.35
C PHE A 178 6.43 0.51 14.64
N THR A 179 7.11 1.61 14.35
CA THR A 179 8.56 1.74 14.48
C THR A 179 8.94 3.10 15.05
N SER A 180 9.95 3.09 15.91
CA SER A 180 10.63 4.25 16.43
C SER A 180 12.08 4.21 15.98
N ALA A 181 12.65 5.40 15.73
CA ALA A 181 14.08 5.56 15.53
C ALA A 181 14.87 5.62 16.85
N SER A 182 14.27 5.17 17.96
CA SER A 182 14.94 5.08 19.26
C SER A 182 16.20 4.20 19.19
N ASN A 183 17.12 4.44 20.12
CA ASN A 183 18.45 3.81 20.13
C ASN A 183 18.43 2.28 20.22
N SER A 184 17.32 1.66 20.66
CA SER A 184 17.22 0.21 20.77
C SER A 184 17.01 -0.48 19.41
N LEU A 185 16.45 0.22 18.41
CA LEU A 185 16.09 -0.29 17.08
C LEU A 185 15.26 -1.61 17.09
N GLU A 186 14.74 -2.03 18.25
CA GLU A 186 14.07 -3.32 18.44
C GLU A 186 12.85 -3.46 17.52
N GLU A 187 12.09 -2.38 17.34
CA GLU A 187 10.89 -2.37 16.49
C GLU A 187 11.24 -2.48 15.00
N ILE A 188 12.40 -1.92 14.58
CA ILE A 188 12.89 -2.05 13.21
C ILE A 188 13.39 -3.47 12.94
N LEU A 189 14.04 -4.11 13.92
CA LEU A 189 14.44 -5.51 13.82
C LEU A 189 13.20 -6.41 13.70
N LYS A 190 12.19 -6.18 14.54
CA LYS A 190 10.90 -6.89 14.43
C LYS A 190 10.24 -6.72 13.07
N LEU A 191 10.20 -5.49 12.53
CA LEU A 191 9.69 -5.24 11.18
C LEU A 191 10.51 -6.00 10.13
N THR A 192 11.83 -6.08 10.29
CA THR A 192 12.70 -6.81 9.37
C THR A 192 12.38 -8.31 9.37
N ASP A 193 12.22 -8.91 10.56
CA ASP A 193 11.84 -10.31 10.70
C ASP A 193 10.44 -10.58 10.09
N GLU A 194 9.48 -9.68 10.31
CA GLU A 194 8.15 -9.75 9.68
C GLU A 194 8.26 -9.72 8.14
N LEU A 195 9.09 -8.84 7.59
CA LEU A 195 9.29 -8.73 6.14
C LEU A 195 9.98 -9.97 5.56
N GLU A 196 10.92 -10.58 6.29
CA GLU A 196 11.57 -11.82 5.88
C GLU A 196 10.55 -12.97 5.79
N HIS A 197 9.69 -13.11 6.81
CA HIS A 197 8.63 -14.11 6.78
C HIS A 197 7.63 -13.88 5.65
N LEU A 198 7.25 -12.61 5.40
CA LEU A 198 6.37 -12.26 4.28
C LEU A 198 6.99 -12.61 2.93
N ALA A 199 8.29 -12.41 2.75
CA ALA A 199 8.99 -12.75 1.50
C ALA A 199 8.94 -14.26 1.18
N ILE A 200 8.73 -15.11 2.19
CA ILE A 200 8.64 -16.57 2.03
C ILE A 200 7.19 -17.02 1.71
N ASP A 201 6.20 -16.13 1.83
CA ASP A 201 4.81 -16.49 1.57
C ASP A 201 4.52 -16.64 0.06
N LYS A 202 4.32 -17.90 -0.37
CA LYS A 202 3.98 -18.23 -1.78
C LYS A 202 2.60 -17.74 -2.22
N THR A 203 1.68 -17.47 -1.28
CA THR A 203 0.34 -16.95 -1.60
C THR A 203 0.41 -15.47 -1.94
N LEU A 204 1.29 -14.74 -1.25
CA LEU A 204 1.56 -13.32 -1.48
C LEU A 204 2.52 -13.12 -2.64
N PHE A 205 3.60 -13.88 -2.70
CA PHE A 205 4.65 -13.76 -3.72
C PHE A 205 4.84 -15.09 -4.47
N PRO A 206 3.86 -15.53 -5.27
CA PRO A 206 3.94 -16.81 -6.00
C PRO A 206 5.14 -16.88 -6.94
N HIS A 207 5.59 -15.73 -7.44
CA HIS A 207 6.74 -15.63 -8.35
C HIS A 207 8.09 -15.65 -7.64
N ALA A 208 8.17 -15.28 -6.36
CA ALA A 208 9.43 -15.19 -5.63
C ALA A 208 10.10 -16.55 -5.41
N GLN A 209 9.30 -17.62 -5.31
CA GLN A 209 9.78 -18.99 -5.11
C GLN A 209 9.59 -19.88 -6.33
N ARG A 210 9.38 -19.28 -7.50
CA ARG A 210 9.22 -20.02 -8.74
C ARG A 210 10.53 -20.76 -9.05
N HIS A 211 10.45 -22.08 -9.24
CA HIS A 211 11.58 -22.83 -9.79
C HIS A 211 11.80 -22.42 -11.23
N ILE A 212 12.99 -21.92 -11.53
CA ILE A 212 13.40 -21.56 -12.88
C ILE A 212 14.44 -22.54 -13.41
N PRO A 213 14.43 -22.82 -14.73
CA PRO A 213 15.45 -23.65 -15.34
C PRO A 213 16.86 -23.08 -15.14
N GLY A 214 17.83 -23.95 -14.85
CA GLY A 214 19.20 -23.52 -14.55
C GLY A 214 19.89 -22.81 -15.72
N HIS A 215 19.50 -23.10 -16.96
CA HIS A 215 20.06 -22.44 -18.14
C HIS A 215 19.60 -20.98 -18.31
N TRP A 216 18.46 -20.58 -17.73
CA TRP A 216 17.99 -19.20 -17.72
C TRP A 216 18.96 -18.26 -17.01
N LYS A 217 19.61 -18.72 -15.94
CA LYS A 217 20.60 -17.93 -15.20
C LYS A 217 21.79 -17.51 -16.09
N ARG A 218 22.19 -18.38 -17.02
CA ARG A 218 23.30 -18.10 -17.95
C ARG A 218 22.90 -17.05 -18.99
N LEU A 219 21.68 -17.16 -19.54
CA LEU A 219 21.11 -16.15 -20.44
C LEU A 219 20.96 -14.79 -19.74
N MET A 220 20.41 -14.77 -18.52
CA MET A 220 20.28 -13.54 -17.72
C MET A 220 21.63 -12.84 -17.52
N LEU A 221 22.68 -13.60 -17.18
CA LEU A 221 24.02 -13.03 -17.01
C LEU A 221 24.54 -12.41 -18.32
N LYS A 222 24.27 -13.05 -19.47
CA LYS A 222 24.63 -12.49 -20.78
C LYS A 222 23.84 -11.24 -21.15
N LEU A 223 22.55 -11.18 -20.83
CA LEU A 223 21.75 -9.98 -21.03
C LEU A 223 22.26 -8.81 -20.18
N LYS A 224 22.59 -9.03 -18.92
CA LYS A 224 23.15 -7.99 -18.03
C LYS A 224 24.51 -7.47 -18.50
N GLN A 225 25.30 -8.28 -19.21
CA GLN A 225 26.59 -7.87 -19.78
C GLN A 225 26.46 -6.94 -20.99
N ARG A 226 25.31 -6.89 -21.67
CA ARG A 226 25.11 -6.01 -22.83
C ARG A 226 25.22 -4.53 -22.42
N LYS A 227 25.76 -3.71 -23.32
CA LYS A 227 25.82 -2.26 -23.14
C LYS A 227 24.48 -1.65 -23.55
N GLY A 228 24.15 -0.49 -22.98
CA GLY A 228 22.85 0.16 -23.18
C GLY A 228 21.88 -0.09 -22.04
N TYR A 229 20.72 0.56 -22.12
CA TYR A 229 19.62 0.44 -21.15
C TYR A 229 18.50 -0.48 -21.65
N TYR A 230 18.48 -0.74 -22.96
CA TYR A 230 17.47 -1.54 -23.64
C TYR A 230 18.11 -2.37 -24.76
N LEU A 231 17.41 -3.42 -25.16
CA LEU A 231 17.70 -4.27 -26.30
C LEU A 231 16.44 -4.43 -27.14
N TYR A 232 16.59 -4.57 -28.45
CA TYR A 232 15.47 -4.97 -29.30
C TYR A 232 15.18 -6.46 -29.12
N TRP A 233 13.94 -6.86 -29.37
CA TRP A 233 13.52 -8.25 -29.23
C TRP A 233 14.36 -9.19 -30.09
N ASP A 234 14.67 -8.82 -31.33
CA ASP A 234 15.54 -9.58 -32.23
C ASP A 234 16.94 -9.82 -31.64
N ASP A 235 17.52 -8.83 -30.95
CA ASP A 235 18.80 -8.97 -30.27
C ASP A 235 18.70 -9.97 -29.11
N VAL A 236 17.59 -9.93 -28.38
CA VAL A 236 17.30 -10.84 -27.26
C VAL A 236 17.14 -12.27 -27.77
N GLU A 237 16.43 -12.47 -28.88
CA GLU A 237 16.29 -13.76 -29.56
C GLU A 237 17.65 -14.32 -29.98
N HIS A 238 18.49 -13.50 -30.62
CA HIS A 238 19.82 -13.94 -31.04
C HIS A 238 20.72 -14.34 -29.86
N ILE A 239 20.61 -13.68 -28.71
CA ILE A 239 21.34 -14.07 -27.49
C ILE A 239 20.77 -15.38 -26.93
N ALA A 240 19.45 -15.56 -26.95
CA ALA A 240 18.77 -16.73 -26.44
C ALA A 240 19.09 -18.01 -27.24
N GLU A 241 19.31 -17.87 -28.55
CA GLU A 241 19.73 -18.98 -29.42
C GLU A 241 21.00 -19.68 -28.92
N TRP A 242 21.97 -18.95 -28.36
CA TRP A 242 23.20 -19.54 -27.81
C TRP A 242 22.96 -20.44 -26.59
N PHE A 243 21.79 -20.31 -25.96
CA PHE A 243 21.37 -21.12 -24.82
C PHE A 243 20.27 -22.13 -25.19
N ASN A 244 19.96 -22.25 -26.48
CA ASN A 244 18.92 -23.13 -27.01
C ASN A 244 17.52 -22.85 -26.44
N ILE A 245 17.24 -21.57 -26.11
CA ILE A 245 15.95 -21.06 -25.64
C ILE A 245 15.28 -20.35 -26.82
N LYS A 246 14.03 -20.70 -27.13
CA LYS A 246 13.27 -20.13 -28.27
C LYS A 246 11.81 -19.88 -27.92
N ASP A 247 11.16 -19.07 -28.74
CA ASP A 247 9.71 -18.89 -28.79
C ASP A 247 9.07 -18.63 -27.42
N GLU A 248 8.17 -19.50 -26.98
CA GLU A 248 7.41 -19.34 -25.74
C GLU A 248 8.30 -19.42 -24.50
N GLU A 249 9.37 -20.22 -24.54
CA GLU A 249 10.30 -20.31 -23.40
C GLU A 249 11.05 -18.98 -23.21
N LEU A 250 11.43 -18.30 -24.31
CA LEU A 250 12.05 -16.98 -24.22
C LEU A 250 11.07 -15.94 -23.65
N ARG A 251 9.81 -15.98 -24.09
CA ARG A 251 8.76 -15.09 -23.56
C ARG A 251 8.52 -15.33 -22.08
N GLU A 252 8.51 -16.59 -21.65
CA GLU A 252 8.35 -16.94 -20.25
C GLU A 252 9.55 -16.51 -19.40
N PHE A 253 10.76 -16.63 -19.94
CA PHE A 253 11.98 -16.15 -19.31
C PHE A 253 11.98 -14.63 -19.15
N ILE A 254 11.69 -13.85 -20.20
CA ILE A 254 11.63 -12.38 -20.11
C ILE A 254 10.49 -11.95 -19.19
N LYS A 255 9.35 -12.63 -19.23
CA LYS A 255 8.25 -12.40 -18.28
C LYS A 255 8.72 -12.65 -16.85
N HIS A 256 9.45 -13.72 -16.58
CA HIS A 256 9.99 -13.97 -15.25
C HIS A 256 10.93 -12.85 -14.79
N LEU A 257 11.84 -12.37 -15.65
CA LEU A 257 12.71 -11.24 -15.32
C LEU A 257 11.93 -9.93 -15.12
N HIS A 258 10.81 -9.77 -15.82
CA HIS A 258 9.90 -8.66 -15.58
C HIS A 258 9.22 -8.73 -14.22
N ASP A 259 8.70 -9.92 -13.87
CA ASP A 259 8.04 -10.19 -12.59
C ASP A 259 9.01 -10.02 -11.40
N THR A 260 10.31 -10.28 -11.59
CA THR A 260 11.37 -10.06 -10.58
C THR A 260 12.00 -8.66 -10.62
N ALA A 261 11.51 -7.77 -11.49
CA ALA A 261 12.04 -6.43 -11.71
C ALA A 261 13.52 -6.37 -12.16
N ASP A 262 14.06 -7.48 -12.67
CA ASP A 262 15.38 -7.52 -13.32
C ASP A 262 15.36 -6.83 -14.70
N VAL A 263 14.20 -6.81 -15.35
CA VAL A 263 13.92 -6.24 -16.67
C VAL A 263 12.59 -5.50 -16.62
N ILE A 264 12.39 -4.51 -17.50
CA ILE A 264 11.06 -4.00 -17.82
C ILE A 264 10.71 -4.39 -19.26
N TRP A 265 9.56 -5.03 -19.46
CA TRP A 265 9.08 -5.43 -20.78
C TRP A 265 7.56 -5.24 -20.88
N PHE A 266 7.13 -4.43 -21.85
CA PHE A 266 5.72 -4.10 -22.04
C PHE A 266 5.10 -5.06 -23.05
N ARG A 267 4.80 -6.30 -22.61
CA ARG A 267 4.23 -7.34 -23.48
C ARG A 267 2.93 -6.91 -24.17
N GLU A 268 2.10 -6.15 -23.47
CA GLU A 268 0.75 -5.77 -23.93
C GLU A 268 0.72 -4.49 -24.78
N ASP A 269 1.82 -3.74 -24.81
CA ASP A 269 1.92 -2.51 -25.59
C ASP A 269 2.53 -2.82 -26.97
N PRO A 270 1.79 -2.68 -28.09
CA PRO A 270 2.30 -2.99 -29.42
C PRO A 270 3.52 -2.16 -29.84
N ALA A 271 3.68 -0.95 -29.31
CA ALA A 271 4.79 -0.07 -29.62
C ALA A 271 6.06 -0.42 -28.82
N LEU A 272 5.90 -1.00 -27.63
CA LEU A 272 7.00 -1.27 -26.71
C LEU A 272 7.31 -2.76 -26.54
N CYS A 273 6.47 -3.68 -27.03
CA CYS A 273 6.69 -5.12 -26.90
C CYS A 273 7.95 -5.63 -27.61
N GLN A 274 8.49 -4.84 -28.55
CA GLN A 274 9.73 -5.12 -29.27
C GLN A 274 10.98 -4.60 -28.54
N ILE A 275 10.83 -3.99 -27.37
CA ILE A 275 11.92 -3.37 -26.60
C ILE A 275 11.97 -3.96 -25.20
N VAL A 276 13.13 -4.46 -24.81
CA VAL A 276 13.41 -5.03 -23.49
C VAL A 276 14.37 -4.13 -22.74
N PHE A 277 13.90 -3.49 -21.67
CA PHE A 277 14.73 -2.64 -20.81
C PHE A 277 15.47 -3.52 -19.79
N HIS A 278 16.64 -4.02 -20.17
CA HIS A 278 17.41 -4.98 -19.38
C HIS A 278 18.30 -4.39 -18.29
N LYS A 279 18.29 -3.06 -18.14
CA LYS A 279 18.95 -2.33 -17.05
C LYS A 279 18.04 -1.21 -16.54
N PRO A 280 16.94 -1.56 -15.85
CA PRO A 280 16.11 -0.55 -15.22
C PRO A 280 16.94 0.19 -14.17
N LYS A 281 17.06 1.51 -14.31
CA LYS A 281 17.45 2.39 -13.21
C LYS A 281 16.14 2.87 -12.58
N MET A 282 15.80 2.32 -11.42
CA MET A 282 14.76 2.88 -10.56
C MET A 282 15.41 3.78 -9.51
#